data_AF-A0A3D4FII3-F1
#
_entry.id   AF-A0A3D4FII3-F1
#
_cell.length_a   1.000
_cell.length_b   1.000
_cell.length_c   1.000
_cell.angle_alpha   90.00
_cell.angle_beta   90.00
_cell.angle_gamma   90.00
#
_symmetry.space_group_name_H-M   'P 1'
#
loop_
_entity.id
_entity.type
_entity.pdbx_description
1 polymer ?
#
loop_
_entity_poly.entity_id
_entity_poly.type
_entity_poly.pdbx_seq_one_letter_code
_entity_poly.pdbx_strand_id
1 'polypeptide(L)' 'MIKIGEFSKIGRVSVKTLRHYDDMGLLKPVKIDDFTSYRYYDVEQLSTLNK' A
#
# COMPACT_ATOMS: atom_id res chain seq x y z
N MET A 1 6.15 -8.22 3.29
CA MET A 1 5.57 -7.66 2.05
C MET A 1 4.31 -8.40 1.59
N ILE A 2 3.22 -7.68 1.37
CA ILE A 2 1.92 -8.17 0.91
C ILE A 2 1.39 -7.32 -0.25
N LYS A 3 0.50 -7.88 -1.07
CA LYS A 3 -0.06 -7.14 -2.22
C LYS A 3 -0.97 -6.01 -1.76
N ILE A 4 -1.08 -4.93 -2.54
CA ILE A 4 -1.97 -3.79 -2.24
C ILE A 4 -3.42 -4.20 -1.90
N GLY A 5 -3.94 -5.27 -2.50
CA GLY A 5 -5.28 -5.79 -2.21
C GLY A 5 -5.39 -6.47 -0.83
N GLU A 6 -4.36 -7.18 -0.38
CA GLU A 6 -4.33 -7.75 0.97
C GLU A 6 -4.10 -6.66 2.02
N PHE A 7 -3.17 -5.74 1.74
CA PHE A 7 -2.90 -4.58 2.59
C PHE A 7 -4.16 -3.73 2.80
N SER A 8 -4.93 -3.51 1.73
CA SER A 8 -6.23 -2.83 1.78
C SER A 8 -7.22 -3.50 2.73
N LYS A 9 -7.31 -4.83 2.73
CA LYS A 9 -8.20 -5.57 3.63
C LYS A 9 -7.77 -5.46 5.10
N ILE A 10 -6.47 -5.58 5.38
CA ILE A 10 -5.94 -5.53 6.74
C ILE A 10 -6.05 -4.11 7.31
N GLY A 11 -5.64 -3.11 6.54
CA GLY A 11 -5.70 -1.70 6.93
C GLY A 11 -7.11 -1.11 6.89
N ARG A 12 -8.12 -1.85 6.41
CA ARG A 12 -9.51 -1.38 6.20
C ARG A 12 -9.59 -0.08 5.39
N VAL A 13 -8.68 0.09 4.45
CA VAL A 13 -8.57 1.25 3.56
C VAL A 13 -8.68 0.76 2.13
N SER A 14 -9.41 1.47 1.26
CA SER A 14 -9.58 1.03 -0.13
C SER A 14 -8.26 1.05 -0.91
N VAL A 15 -8.11 0.15 -1.89
CA VAL A 15 -6.97 0.16 -2.83
C VAL A 15 -6.84 1.53 -3.54
N LYS A 16 -7.97 2.20 -3.83
CA LYS A 16 -7.97 3.53 -4.44
C LYS A 16 -7.33 4.57 -3.52
N THR A 17 -7.65 4.54 -2.23
CA THR A 17 -7.06 5.42 -1.23
C THR A 17 -5.56 5.18 -1.09
N LEU A 18 -5.12 3.92 -1.08
CA LEU A 18 -3.69 3.58 -1.03
C LEU A 18 -2.93 4.12 -2.24
N ARG A 19 -3.51 4.04 -3.45
CA ARG A 19 -2.92 4.67 -4.65
C ARG A 19 -2.85 6.18 -4.51
N HIS A 20 -3.89 6.80 -3.97
CA HIS A 20 -3.89 8.23 -3.72
C HIS A 20 -2.82 8.66 -2.70
N TYR A 21 -2.57 7.85 -1.66
CA TYR A 21 -1.49 8.09 -0.70
C TYR A 21 -0.10 7.92 -1.30
N ASP A 22 0.07 6.98 -2.23
CA ASP A 22 1.29 6.83 -3.02
C ASP A 22 1.56 8.07 -3.88
N ASP A 23 0.54 8.53 -4.62
CA ASP A 23 0.61 9.72 -5.48
C ASP A 23 0.95 11.01 -4.68
N MET A 24 0.42 11.14 -3.46
CA MET A 24 0.72 12.25 -2.55
C MET A 24 2.02 12.04 -1.76
N GLY A 25 2.67 10.88 -1.86
CA GLY A 25 3.87 10.53 -1.10
C GLY A 25 3.64 10.29 0.40
N LEU A 26 2.39 10.16 0.85
CA LEU A 26 2.04 9.85 2.24
C LEU A 26 2.34 8.39 2.61
N LEU A 27 2.16 7.48 1.65
CA LEU A 27 2.43 6.06 1.86
C LEU A 27 2.89 5.42 0.55
N LYS A 28 4.19 5.21 0.40
CA LYS A 28 4.77 4.60 -0.79
C LYS A 28 4.84 3.08 -0.68
N PRO A 29 4.63 2.33 -1.76
CA PRO A 29 4.89 0.90 -1.78
C PRO A 29 6.39 0.65 -1.55
N VAL A 30 6.71 -0.40 -0.81
CA VAL A 30 8.12 -0.81 -0.61
C VAL A 30 8.73 -1.47 -1.84
N LYS A 31 7.88 -1.97 -2.74
CA LYS A 31 8.29 -2.51 -4.03
C LYS A 31 7.18 -2.37 -5.05
N ILE A 32 7.59 -2.04 -6.27
CA ILE A 32 6.77 -2.14 -7.46
C ILE A 32 7.37 -3.26 -8.30
N ASP A 33 6.53 -4.16 -8.80
CA ASP A 33 6.93 -5.15 -9.78
C ASP A 33 7.01 -4.47 -11.15
N ASP A 34 8.20 -4.41 -11.73
CA ASP A 34 8.44 -3.71 -13.00
C ASP A 34 7.73 -4.37 -14.20
N PHE A 35 7.41 -5.66 -14.12
CA PHE A 35 6.75 -6.39 -15.20
C PHE A 35 5.23 -6.24 -15.18
N THR A 36 4.64 -6.11 -13.99
CA THR A 36 3.18 -6.10 -13.80
C THR A 36 2.63 -4.80 -13.23
N SER A 37 3.51 -3.88 -12.81
CA SER A 37 3.19 -2.68 -12.03
C SER A 37 2.42 -2.97 -10.73
N TYR A 38 2.49 -4.20 -10.21
CA TYR A 38 1.90 -4.54 -8.92
C TYR A 38 2.65 -3.86 -7.78
N ARG A 39 1.89 -3.33 -6.83
CA ARG A 39 2.43 -2.67 -5.64
C ARG A 39 2.40 -3.60 -4.44
N TYR A 40 3.50 -3.61 -3.72
CA TYR A 40 3.69 -4.38 -2.49
C TYR A 40 3.97 -3.43 -1.34
N TYR A 41 3.34 -3.71 -0.21
CA TYR A 41 3.44 -2.95 1.04
C TYR A 41 3.98 -3.86 2.13
N ASP A 42 4.70 -3.30 3.10
CA ASP A 42 5.08 -4.07 4.29
C ASP A 42 3.99 -4.03 5.36
N VAL A 43 3.90 -5.06 6.18
CA VAL A 43 2.97 -5.14 7.31
C VAL A 43 3.27 -4.02 8.31
N GLU A 44 4.54 -3.64 8.48
CA GLU A 44 4.95 -2.54 9.36
C GLU A 44 4.31 -1.20 8.95
N GLN A 45 4.04 -1.00 7.66
CA GLN A 45 3.39 0.21 7.15
C GLN A 45 1.93 0.38 7.61
N LEU A 46 1.30 -0.67 8.13
CA LEU A 46 -0.05 -0.58 8.72
C LEU A 46 -0.06 0.33 9.96
N SER A 47 1.06 0.43 10.68
CA SER A 47 1.20 1.35 11.81
C SER A 47 1.09 2.82 11.39
N THR A 48 1.42 3.14 10.13
CA THR A 48 1.33 4.50 9.56
C THR A 48 -0.11 4.87 9.22
N LEU A 49 -0.97 3.90 8.92
CA LEU A 49 -2.39 4.15 8.63
C LEU A 49 -3.24 4.45 9.87
N ASN A 50 -2.82 3.96 11.04
CA ASN A 50 -3.59 4.06 12.30
C ASN A 50 -3.06 5.14 13.25
N LYS A 51 -2.27 6.09 12.74
CA LYS A 51 -1.84 7.30 13.46
C LYS A 51 -2.75 8.46 13.08
#